data_AF-A0A524GBY0-F1
#
_entry.id   AF-A0A524GBY0-F1
#
_cell.length_a   1.000
_cell.length_b   1.000
_cell.length_c   1.000
_cell.angle_alpha   90.00
_cell.angle_beta   90.00
_cell.angle_gamma   90.00
#
_symmetry.space_group_name_H-M   'P 1'
#
loop_
_entity.id
_entity.type
_entity.pdbx_description
1 polymer ?
#
loop_
_entity_poly.entity_id
_entity_poly.type
_entity_poly.pdbx_seq_one_letter_code
_entity_poly.pdbx_strand_id
1 'polypeptide(L)'
;DKIIEKVAPEWPINQITIIDRNVLRIGLYELLFGNKKEVPSKVAINESIELAKSFGGESSGKFINGVLGTVYKEIEEREKNKKETEEK
;
A
#
# COMPACT_ATOMS: atom_id res chain seq x y z
N ASP A 1 5.95 9.01 -3.11
CA ASP A 1 6.98 9.28 -2.10
C ASP A 1 6.45 10.03 -0.90
N LYS A 2 5.99 11.28 -1.01
CA LYS A 2 5.36 12.01 0.10
C LYS A 2 4.24 11.24 0.82
N ILE A 3 3.48 10.45 0.06
CA ILE A 3 2.44 9.57 0.63
C ILE A 3 3.06 8.45 1.46
N ILE A 4 4.13 7.81 0.97
CA ILE A 4 4.88 6.77 1.70
C ILE A 4 5.43 7.36 3.01
N GLU A 5 6.03 8.55 2.97
CA GLU A 5 6.57 9.24 4.15
C GLU A 5 5.49 9.53 5.20
N LYS A 6 4.25 9.81 4.76
CA LYS A 6 3.13 10.09 5.66
C LYS A 6 2.54 8.82 6.30
N VAL A 7 2.43 7.74 5.52
CA VAL A 7 1.73 6.51 5.93
C VAL A 7 2.67 5.45 6.52
N ALA A 8 3.98 5.55 6.26
CA ALA A 8 5.02 4.69 6.80
C ALA A 8 6.16 5.54 7.39
N PRO A 9 5.89 6.40 8.38
CA PRO A 9 6.89 7.30 8.96
C PRO A 9 8.04 6.55 9.65
N GLU A 10 7.77 5.34 10.13
CA GLU A 10 8.76 4.41 10.72
C GLU A 10 9.76 3.86 9.68
N TRP A 11 9.55 4.10 8.38
CA TRP A 11 10.36 3.53 7.30
C TRP A 11 10.90 4.65 6.38
N PRO A 12 12.06 5.23 6.71
CA PRO A 12 12.66 6.30 5.92
C PRO A 12 12.89 5.85 4.47
N ILE A 13 12.37 6.62 3.49
CA ILE A 13 12.38 6.24 2.07
C ILE A 13 13.79 5.98 1.50
N ASN A 14 14.81 6.58 2.12
CA ASN A 14 16.21 6.44 1.77
C ASN A 14 16.84 5.13 2.27
N GLN A 15 16.21 4.45 3.23
CA GLN A 15 16.64 3.15 3.76
C GLN A 15 15.95 1.97 3.06
N ILE A 16 14.89 2.24 2.30
CA ILE A 16 14.18 1.24 1.51
C ILE A 16 15.00 0.90 0.27
N THR A 17 15.13 -0.39 -0.05
CA THR A 17 15.81 -0.82 -1.28
C THR A 17 15.12 -0.23 -2.51
N ILE A 18 15.86 -0.05 -3.60
CA ILE A 18 15.30 0.53 -4.84
C ILE A 18 14.13 -0.31 -5.36
N ILE A 19 14.23 -1.64 -5.23
CA ILE A 19 13.20 -2.59 -5.65
C ILE A 19 11.95 -2.41 -4.80
N ASP A 20 12.05 -2.51 -3.47
CA ASP A 20 10.91 -2.40 -2.57
C ASP A 20 10.22 -1.05 -2.69
N ARG A 21 10.99 0.03 -2.86
CA ARG A 21 10.45 1.37 -3.06
C ARG A 21 9.61 1.45 -4.33
N ASN A 22 10.04 0.81 -5.41
CA ASN A 22 9.28 0.79 -6.66
C ASN A 22 8.03 -0.10 -6.54
N VAL A 23 8.12 -1.23 -5.85
CA VAL A 23 6.95 -2.07 -5.56
C VAL A 23 5.93 -1.32 -4.70
N LEU A 24 6.36 -0.62 -3.65
CA LEU A 24 5.49 0.24 -2.84
C LEU A 24 4.79 1.31 -3.67
N ARG A 25 5.51 1.96 -4.59
CA ARG A 25 4.91 2.98 -5.47
C ARG A 25 3.79 2.40 -6.33
N ILE A 26 3.99 1.22 -6.91
CA ILE A 26 2.97 0.53 -7.71
C ILE A 26 1.77 0.15 -6.83
N GLY A 27 2.01 -0.55 -5.72
CA GLY A 27 0.93 -0.98 -4.82
C GLY A 27 0.13 0.18 -4.25
N LEU A 28 0.79 1.28 -3.85
CA LEU A 28 0.11 2.48 -3.38
C LEU A 28 -0.67 3.19 -4.47
N TYR A 29 -0.13 3.25 -5.69
CA TYR A 29 -0.84 3.84 -6.81
C TYR A 29 -2.16 3.10 -7.05
N GLU A 30 -2.13 1.77 -7.10
CA GLU A 30 -3.33 0.96 -7.27
C GLU A 30 -4.34 1.13 -6.11
N LEU A 31 -3.86 1.21 -4.86
CA LEU A 31 -4.75 1.40 -3.72
C LEU A 31 -5.46 2.76 -3.70
N LEU A 32 -4.75 3.81 -4.13
CA LEU A 32 -5.20 5.20 -3.99
C LEU A 32 -5.94 5.71 -5.23
N PHE A 33 -5.54 5.26 -6.40
CA PHE A 33 -6.00 5.79 -7.69
C PHE A 33 -6.50 4.70 -8.65
N GLY A 34 -6.23 3.43 -8.36
CA GLY A 34 -6.66 2.30 -9.18
C GLY A 34 -8.19 2.13 -9.24
N ASN A 35 -8.67 1.58 -10.34
CA ASN A 35 -10.08 1.24 -10.50
C ASN A 35 -10.41 -0.02 -9.69
N LYS A 36 -10.96 0.16 -8.49
CA LYS A 36 -11.30 -0.92 -7.55
C LYS A 36 -12.32 -1.94 -8.09
N LYS A 37 -13.08 -1.60 -9.15
CA LYS A 37 -14.00 -2.52 -9.82
C LYS A 37 -13.28 -3.49 -10.76
N GLU A 38 -12.15 -3.07 -11.33
CA GLU A 38 -11.32 -3.91 -12.19
C GLU A 38 -10.32 -4.71 -11.37
N VAL A 39 -9.62 -4.05 -10.44
CA VAL A 39 -8.64 -4.67 -9.56
C VAL A 39 -9.00 -4.40 -8.10
N PRO A 40 -9.54 -5.38 -7.37
CA PRO A 40 -9.83 -5.22 -5.95
C PRO A 40 -8.55 -4.90 -5.18
N SER A 41 -8.64 -4.02 -4.18
CA SER A 41 -7.48 -3.57 -3.38
C SER A 41 -6.68 -4.72 -2.75
N LYS A 42 -7.35 -5.79 -2.30
CA LYS A 42 -6.69 -6.98 -1.76
C LYS A 42 -5.85 -7.73 -2.80
N VAL A 43 -6.32 -7.75 -4.06
CA VAL A 43 -5.58 -8.35 -5.18
C VAL A 43 -4.34 -7.51 -5.48
N ALA A 44 -4.48 -6.18 -5.60
CA ALA A 44 -3.34 -5.28 -5.80
C ALA A 44 -2.25 -5.42 -4.71
N ILE A 45 -2.66 -5.59 -3.45
CA ILE A 45 -1.74 -5.86 -2.34
C ILE A 45 -1.04 -7.21 -2.52
N ASN A 46 -1.78 -8.27 -2.83
CA ASN A 46 -1.22 -9.61 -3.03
C ASN A 46 -0.20 -9.64 -4.17
N GLU A 47 -0.52 -9.03 -5.32
CA GLU A 47 0.41 -8.95 -6.46
C GLU A 47 1.67 -8.14 -6.12
N SER A 48 1.53 -7.07 -5.34
CA SER A 48 2.69 -6.30 -4.86
C SER A 48 3.59 -7.13 -3.95
N ILE A 49 3.02 -7.98 -3.09
CA ILE A 49 3.78 -8.87 -2.19
C ILE A 49 4.55 -9.91 -3.01
N GLU A 50 3.91 -10.56 -3.97
CA GLU A 50 4.55 -11.58 -4.81
C GLU A 50 5.64 -10.97 -5.71
N LEU A 51 5.43 -9.75 -6.21
CA LEU A 51 6.45 -9.00 -6.93
C LEU A 51 7.68 -8.73 -6.04
N ALA A 52 7.46 -8.30 -4.80
CA ALA A 52 8.54 -8.06 -3.84
C ALA A 52 9.31 -9.33 -3.50
N LYS A 53 8.61 -10.46 -3.30
CA LYS A 53 9.25 -11.75 -3.08
C LYS A 53 10.12 -12.17 -4.26
N SER A 54 9.63 -11.96 -5.46
CA SER A 54 10.31 -12.35 -6.70
C SER A 54 11.64 -11.63 -6.90
N PHE A 55 11.73 -10.35 -6.50
CA PHE A 55 12.91 -9.51 -6.73
C PHE A 55 13.75 -9.20 -5.48
N GLY A 56 13.17 -9.33 -4.28
CA GLY A 56 13.81 -8.98 -3.01
C GLY A 56 13.71 -10.06 -1.94
N GLY A 57 13.12 -11.23 -2.24
CA GLY A 57 12.99 -12.34 -1.31
C GLY A 57 11.92 -12.16 -0.23
N GLU A 58 11.85 -13.13 0.68
CA GLU A 58 10.74 -13.25 1.65
C GLU A 58 10.65 -12.05 2.62
N SER A 59 11.79 -11.47 3.00
CA SER A 59 11.82 -10.26 3.85
C SER A 59 11.14 -9.08 3.18
N SER A 60 11.32 -8.93 1.87
CA SER A 60 10.73 -7.87 1.06
C SER A 60 9.22 -8.05 0.94
N GLY A 61 8.76 -9.29 0.72
CA GLY A 61 7.33 -9.62 0.76
C GLY A 61 6.65 -9.23 2.08
N LYS A 62 7.28 -9.57 3.22
CA LYS A 62 6.77 -9.21 4.55
C LYS A 62 6.73 -7.70 4.77
N PHE A 63 7.78 -6.99 4.34
CA PHE A 63 7.85 -5.54 4.41
C PHE A 63 6.71 -4.86 3.62
N ILE A 64 6.54 -5.23 2.35
CA ILE A 64 5.47 -4.68 1.50
C ILE A 64 4.08 -4.98 2.07
N ASN A 65 3.85 -6.20 2.57
CA ASN A 65 2.58 -6.56 3.22
C ASN A 65 2.28 -5.66 4.42
N GLY A 66 3.27 -5.42 5.28
CA GLY A 66 3.12 -4.56 6.46
C GLY A 66 2.76 -3.11 6.11
N VAL A 67 3.44 -2.54 5.12
CA VAL A 67 3.21 -1.15 4.69
C VAL A 67 1.86 -1.00 3.99
N LEU A 68 1.60 -1.79 2.94
CA LEU A 68 0.36 -1.67 2.17
C LEU A 68 -0.87 -2.07 2.99
N GLY A 69 -0.74 -3.03 3.90
CA GLY A 69 -1.80 -3.41 4.83
C GLY A 69 -2.20 -2.28 5.79
N THR A 70 -1.23 -1.51 6.28
CA THR A 70 -1.49 -0.33 7.11
C THR A 70 -2.23 0.75 6.31
N VAL A 71 -1.76 1.06 5.10
CA VAL A 71 -2.40 2.06 4.23
C VAL A 71 -3.84 1.65 3.88
N TYR A 72 -4.05 0.38 3.56
CA TYR A 72 -5.37 -0.14 3.22
C TYR A 72 -6.38 0.08 4.35
N LYS A 73 -6.01 -0.23 5.60
CA LYS A 73 -6.87 0.01 6.77
C LYS A 73 -7.21 1.48 6.95
N GLU A 74 -6.23 2.36 6.82
CA GLU A 74 -6.44 3.80 6.96
C GLU A 74 -7.37 4.35 5.87
N ILE A 75 -7.29 3.84 4.64
CA ILE A 75 -8.22 4.17 3.57
C ILE A 75 -9.63 3.69 3.92
N GLU A 76 -9.80 2.44 4.35
CA GLU A 76 -11.12 1.89 4.70
C GLU A 76 -11.78 2.68 5.85
N GLU A 77 -11.03 3.05 6.87
CA GLU A 77 -11.52 3.87 7.98
C GLU A 77 -11.98 5.26 7.52
N ARG A 78 -11.18 5.92 6.67
CA ARG A 78 -11.54 7.24 6.11
C ARG A 78 -12.81 7.18 5.26
N GLU A 79 -12.96 6.14 4.46
CA GLU A 79 -14.14 5.95 3.62
C GLU A 79 -15.40 5.61 4.43
N LYS A 80 -15.26 4.89 5.56
CA LYS A 80 -16.37 4.70 6.52
C LYS A 80 -16.79 6.01 7.16
N ASN A 81 -15.84 6.78 7.69
CA ASN A 81 -16.13 8.04 8.39
C ASN A 81 -16.81 9.08 7.48
N LYS A 82 -16.46 9.13 6.19
CA LYS A 82 -17.14 10.00 5.21
C LYS A 82 -18.61 9.63 5.04
N LYS A 83 -18.93 8.35 4.87
CA LYS A 83 -20.31 7.87 4.72
C LYS A 83 -21.16 8.20 5.94
N GLU A 84 -20.61 8.01 7.14
CA GLU A 84 -21.29 8.35 8.40
C GLU A 84 -21.54 9.86 8.58
N THR A 85 -20.77 10.71 7.91
CA THR A 85 -20.95 12.18 7.93
C THR A 85 -21.95 12.64 6.88
N GLU A 86 -22.03 11.96 5.73
CA GLU A 86 -22.98 12.25 4.65
C GLU A 86 -24.40 11.73 4.95
N GLU A 87 -24.53 10.72 5.82
CA GLU A 87 -25.81 10.15 6.28
C GLU A 87 -26.44 10.90 7.47
N LYS A 88 -25.78 11.93 8.00
CA LYS A 88 -26.26 12.80 9.11
C LYS A 88 -26.69 14.18 8.60
#